data_AF-A0A819J5T7-F1
#
_entry.id   AF-A0A819J5T7-F1
#
_cell.length_a   1.000
_cell.length_b   1.000
_cell.length_c   1.000
_cell.angle_alpha   90.00
_cell.angle_beta   90.00
_cell.angle_gamma   90.00
#
_symmetry.space_group_name_H-M   'P 1'
#
loop_
_entity.id
_entity.type
_entity.pdbx_description
1 polymer ?
#
loop_
_entity_poly.entity_id
_entity_poly.type
_entity_poly.pdbx_seq_one_letter_code
_entity_poly.pdbx_strand_id
1 'polypeptide(L)' 'ITYLLSLCEYGDLHLRGACANLLVILIQTTNHLLTLSSLSNSFNNSFIN' A
#
# COMPACT_ATOMS: atom_id res chain seq x y z
N ILE A 1 6.54 -6.81 4.42
CA ILE A 1 5.64 -7.63 3.57
C ILE A 1 5.87 -9.12 3.82
N THR A 2 7.08 -9.64 3.64
CA THR A 2 7.41 -11.07 3.85
C THR A 2 7.08 -11.58 5.26
N TYR A 3 7.41 -10.80 6.30
CA TYR A 3 7.06 -11.11 7.69
C TYR A 3 5.53 -11.10 7.95
N LEU A 4 4.81 -10.22 7.25
CA LEU A 4 3.36 -10.13 7.35
C LEU A 4 2.70 -11.34 6.67
N LEU A 5 3.21 -11.74 5.50
CA LEU A 5 2.76 -12.94 4.79
C LEU A 5 2.96 -14.22 5.62
N SER A 6 4.09 -14.38 6.32
CA SER A 6 4.27 -15.52 7.22
C SER A 6 3.27 -15.50 8.40
N LEU A 7 2.92 -14.32 8.93
CA LEU A 7 1.88 -14.19 9.96
C LEU A 7 0.47 -14.49 9.41
N CYS A 8 0.19 -14.11 8.16
CA CYS A 8 -1.05 -14.45 7.45
C CYS A 8 -1.19 -15.96 7.15
N GLU A 9 -0.08 -16.68 6.96
CA GLU A 9 -0.08 -18.08 6.52
C GLU A 9 -0.10 -19.06 7.69
N TYR A 10 0.63 -18.75 8.76
CA TYR A 10 0.75 -19.60 9.96
C TYR A 10 -0.04 -19.08 11.17
N GLY A 11 -0.76 -17.96 11.01
CA GLY A 11 -1.56 -17.34 12.06
C GLY A 11 -2.93 -17.97 12.28
N ASP A 12 -3.48 -17.80 13.47
CA ASP A 12 -4.89 -18.11 13.79
C ASP A 12 -5.85 -17.33 12.87
N LEU A 13 -7.08 -17.81 12.65
CA LEU A 13 -8.09 -17.27 11.75
C LEU A 13 -8.31 -15.75 11.91
N HIS A 14 -8.28 -15.25 13.15
CA HIS A 14 -8.37 -13.81 13.46
C HIS A 14 -7.16 -13.02 12.95
N LEU A 15 -5.96 -13.60 13.05
CA LEU A 15 -4.73 -13.00 12.55
C LEU A 15 -4.70 -13.02 11.02
N ARG A 16 -5.21 -14.08 10.38
CA ARG A 16 -5.35 -14.17 8.91
C ARG A 16 -6.29 -13.09 8.38
N GLY A 17 -7.44 -12.88 9.04
CA GLY A 17 -8.39 -11.81 8.69
C GLY A 17 -7.81 -10.40 8.88
N ALA A 18 -7.16 -10.14 10.02
CA ALA A 18 -6.48 -8.86 10.27
C ALA A 18 -5.36 -8.60 9.25
N CYS A 19 -4.62 -9.64 8.89
CA CYS A 19 -3.51 -9.56 7.95
C CYS A 19 -3.99 -9.35 6.49
N ALA A 20 -5.12 -9.95 6.08
CA ALA A 20 -5.78 -9.64 4.82
C ALA A 20 -6.26 -8.17 4.77
N ASN A 21 -6.88 -7.67 5.84
CA ASN A 21 -7.29 -6.27 5.93
C ASN A 21 -6.10 -5.31 5.85
N LEU A 22 -5.01 -5.61 6.55
CA LEU A 22 -3.77 -4.83 6.48
C LEU A 22 -3.15 -4.85 5.08
N LEU A 23 -3.19 -5.99 4.39
CA LEU A 23 -2.69 -6.10 3.02
C LEU A 23 -3.50 -5.22 2.05
N VAL A 24 -4.82 -5.21 2.17
CA VAL A 24 -5.70 -4.34 1.37
C VAL A 24 -5.39 -2.87 1.62
N ILE A 25 -5.26 -2.48 2.89
CA ILE A 25 -4.89 -1.10 3.26
C ILE A 25 -3.53 -0.75 2.65
N LEU A 26 -2.53 -1.62 2.76
CA LEU A 26 -1.19 -1.40 2.23
C LEU A 26 -1.20 -1.15 0.71
N ILE A 27 -1.98 -1.95 -0.04
CA ILE A 27 -2.13 -1.79 -1.50
C ILE A 27 -2.81 -0.46 -1.82
N GLN A 28 -3.91 -0.14 -1.13
CA GLN A 28 -4.62 1.12 -1.33
C GLN A 28 -3.71 2.33 -1.04
N THR A 29 -3.01 2.34 0.09
CA THR A 29 -2.08 3.42 0.45
C THR A 29 -0.96 3.56 -0.59
N THR A 30 -0.43 2.45 -1.12
CA THR A 30 0.60 2.48 -2.17
C THR A 30 0.07 3.13 -3.45
N ASN A 31 -1.17 2.80 -3.86
CA ASN A 31 -1.82 3.42 -5.02
C ASN A 31 -2.06 4.92 -4.82
N HIS A 32 -2.48 5.32 -3.62
CA HIS A 32 -2.63 6.74 -3.29
C HIS A 32 -1.29 7.49 -3.35
N LEU A 33 -0.20 6.90 -2.84
CA LEU A 33 1.13 7.50 -2.91
C LEU A 33 1.66 7.63 -4.34
N LEU A 34 1.49 6.59 -5.17
CA LEU A 34 1.84 6.64 -6.59
C LEU A 34 1.07 7.73 -7.34
N THR A 35 -0.23 7.86 -7.07
CA THR A 35 -1.08 8.89 -7.67
C THR A 35 -0.67 10.29 -7.22
N LEU A 36 -0.35 10.48 -5.94
CA LEU A 36 0.17 11.76 -5.44
C LEU A 36 1.53 12.10 -6.05
N SER A 37 2.40 11.10 -6.22
CA SER A 37 3.70 11.28 -6.86
C SER A 37 3.57 11.67 -8.34
N SER A 38 2.63 11.07 -9.08
CA SER A 38 2.39 11.43 -10.49
C SER A 38 1.76 12.81 -10.62
N LEU A 39 0.85 13.18 -9.70
CA LEU A 39 0.28 14.53 -9.62
C LEU A 39 1.38 15.56 -9.30
N SER A 40 2.25 15.28 -8.33
CA SER A 40 3.38 16.13 -7.96
C SER A 40 4.35 16.31 -9.12
N ASN A 41 4.69 15.25 -9.85
CA ASN A 41 5.52 15.35 -11.05
C ASN A 41 4.84 16.17 -12.16
N SER A 42 3.52 16.04 -12.33
CA SER A 42 2.77 16.83 -13.28
C SER A 42 2.81 18.33 -12.95
N PHE A 43 2.63 18.71 -11.68
CA PHE A 43 2.79 20.09 -11.23
C PHE A 43 4.22 20.60 -11.41
N ASN A 44 5.23 19.78 -11.09
CA ASN A 44 6.62 20.18 -11.21
C ASN A 44 7.01 20.42 -12.68
N ASN A 45 6.56 19.55 -13.58
CA ASN A 45 6.74 19.74 -15.03
C ASN A 45 5.92 20.92 -15.58
N SER A 46 4.80 21.26 -14.96
CA SER A 46 3.99 22.42 -15.33
C SER A 46 4.57 23.76 -14.85
N PHE A 47 5.48 23.79 -13.87
CA PHE A 47 6.13 25.03 -13.41
C PHE A 47 7.45 25.30 -14.14
N ILE A 48 8.12 24.24 -14.58
CA ILE A 48 9.40 24.30 -15.31
C ILE A 48 9.19 24.66 -16.79
N ASN A 49 8.00 24.43 -17.32
CA ASN A 49 7.56 24.86 -18.66
C ASN A 49 6.77 26.17 -18.57
#